data_AF-A0A6G0UBM9-F1
#
_entry.id   AF-A0A6G0UBM9-F1
#
_cell.length_a   1.000
_cell.length_b   1.000
_cell.length_c   1.000
_cell.angle_alpha   90.00
_cell.angle_beta   90.00
_cell.angle_gamma   90.00
#
_symmetry.space_group_name_H-M   'P 1'
#
loop_
_entity.id
_entity.type
_entity.pdbx_description
1 polymer ?
#
loop_
_entity_poly.entity_id
_entity_poly.type
_entity_poly.pdbx_seq_one_letter_code
_entity_poly.pdbx_strand_id
1 'polypeptide(L)'
;QSVAADFYTFRNHEEGLQLDDYPGFSNPVSPDDDLLGTNGYNMFGEAVYHKGASVMGTLKTVYGNDTIFIQALHNYLNAHALGNAEDLDLWKSMDAIAQTYKIKGWTGSIFSATAMMLPYTRQFSTPQIRVLASGNGYSLAQSPLGNSSQLPNSSYNYQWIIPFKTLTPGSKVSEVQWLATTSGSLPSSNGPLILNPGAE
;
A
#
# COMPACT_ATOMS: atom_id res chain seq x y z
N GLN A 1 19.67 8.11 17.09
CA GLN A 1 19.44 8.70 15.75
C GLN A 1 18.08 8.30 15.14
N SER A 2 17.25 7.45 15.78
CA SER A 2 16.02 6.90 15.18
C SER A 2 14.77 7.78 15.28
N VAL A 3 14.51 8.43 16.43
CA VAL A 3 13.22 9.12 16.69
C VAL A 3 12.88 10.24 15.69
N ALA A 4 13.89 10.94 15.17
CA ALA A 4 13.67 12.01 14.20
C ALA A 4 13.28 11.45 12.81
N ALA A 5 13.88 10.33 12.40
CA ALA A 5 13.57 9.68 11.12
C ALA A 5 12.14 9.11 11.13
N ASP A 6 11.74 8.50 12.25
CA ASP A 6 10.40 7.95 12.46
C ASP A 6 9.33 9.07 12.40
N PHE A 7 9.58 10.23 13.02
CA PHE A 7 8.67 11.38 12.94
C PHE A 7 8.50 11.94 11.51
N TYR A 8 9.59 12.02 10.73
CA TYR A 8 9.50 12.53 9.35
C TYR A 8 8.72 11.59 8.44
N THR A 9 8.93 10.28 8.57
CA THR A 9 8.19 9.27 7.82
C THR A 9 6.70 9.35 8.15
N PHE A 10 6.35 9.32 9.44
CA PHE A 10 4.97 9.46 9.90
C PHE A 10 4.31 10.73 9.37
N ARG A 11 4.97 11.89 9.50
CA ARG A 11 4.41 13.16 9.03
C ARG A 11 4.17 13.15 7.52
N ASN A 12 5.14 12.65 6.74
CA ASN A 12 5.01 12.58 5.29
C ASN A 12 3.88 11.63 4.87
N HIS A 13 3.63 10.56 5.63
CA HIS A 13 2.50 9.67 5.39
C HIS A 13 1.17 10.37 5.66
N GLU A 14 1.02 11.05 6.80
CA GLU A 14 -0.19 11.80 7.14
C GLU A 14 -0.48 12.94 6.15
N GLU A 15 0.55 13.68 5.73
CA GLU A 15 0.43 14.70 4.68
C GLU A 15 -0.03 14.08 3.35
N GLY A 16 0.52 12.91 3.00
CA GLY A 16 0.07 12.13 1.84
C GLY A 16 -1.41 11.76 1.91
N LEU A 17 -1.88 11.27 3.07
CA LEU A 17 -3.30 10.94 3.27
C LEU A 17 -4.20 12.17 3.14
N GLN A 18 -3.79 13.31 3.69
CA GLN A 18 -4.56 14.56 3.57
C GLN A 18 -4.71 15.02 2.11
N LEU A 19 -3.65 14.88 1.32
CA LEU A 19 -3.68 15.20 -0.11
C LEU A 19 -4.55 14.20 -0.89
N ASP A 20 -4.49 12.90 -0.55
CA ASP A 20 -5.25 11.86 -1.25
C ASP A 20 -6.73 11.75 -0.84
N ASP A 21 -7.12 12.30 0.32
CA ASP A 21 -8.51 12.44 0.76
C ASP A 21 -9.31 13.44 -0.11
N TYR A 22 -8.62 14.43 -0.69
CA TYR A 22 -9.24 15.44 -1.54
C TYR A 22 -9.09 15.11 -3.03
N PRO A 23 -10.19 14.85 -3.77
CA PRO A 23 -10.14 14.45 -5.18
C PRO A 23 -9.39 15.41 -6.12
N GLY A 24 -9.32 16.71 -5.79
CA GLY A 24 -8.61 17.70 -6.59
C GLY A 24 -7.09 17.75 -6.38
N PHE A 25 -6.58 17.12 -5.32
CA PHE A 25 -5.14 17.03 -5.02
C PHE A 25 -4.60 15.61 -5.14
N SER A 26 -5.47 14.60 -5.03
CA SER A 26 -5.08 13.22 -5.21
C SER A 26 -4.58 12.98 -6.63
N ASN A 27 -3.50 12.20 -6.73
CA ASN A 27 -2.92 11.81 -8.00
C ASN A 27 -2.46 10.34 -7.94
N PRO A 28 -2.68 9.55 -9.00
CA PRO A 28 -2.03 8.25 -9.13
C PRO A 28 -0.50 8.44 -9.22
N VAL A 29 0.27 7.48 -8.69
CA VAL A 29 1.73 7.51 -8.75
C VAL A 29 2.21 7.33 -10.19
N SER A 30 1.60 6.39 -10.90
CA SER A 30 1.86 6.09 -12.31
C SER A 30 0.50 5.99 -13.01
N PRO A 31 -0.06 7.09 -13.51
CA PRO A 31 -1.33 7.07 -14.23
C PRO A 31 -1.23 6.25 -15.52
N ASP A 32 -2.39 5.79 -15.98
CA ASP A 32 -2.55 5.32 -17.35
C ASP A 32 -2.45 6.50 -18.34
N ASP A 33 -2.04 6.22 -19.58
CA ASP A 33 -1.71 7.24 -20.58
C ASP A 33 -2.88 8.19 -20.90
N ASP A 34 -4.12 7.74 -20.69
CA ASP A 34 -5.33 8.54 -20.90
C ASP A 34 -5.52 9.65 -19.84
N LEU A 35 -4.86 9.52 -18.69
CA LEU A 35 -4.82 10.54 -17.64
C LEU A 35 -3.64 11.53 -17.85
N LEU A 36 -2.62 11.12 -18.61
CA LEU A 36 -1.49 11.98 -18.98
C LEU A 36 -1.93 13.08 -19.94
N GLY A 37 -1.86 14.34 -19.50
CA GLY A 37 -2.22 15.51 -20.32
C GLY A 37 -3.61 16.11 -20.01
N THR A 38 -4.31 15.59 -19.00
CA THR A 38 -5.45 16.31 -18.41
C THR A 38 -4.96 17.52 -17.58
N ASN A 39 -5.73 18.62 -17.60
CA ASN A 39 -5.45 19.79 -16.75
C ASN A 39 -5.67 19.41 -15.27
N GLY A 40 -4.66 18.87 -14.60
CA GLY A 40 -4.74 18.52 -13.18
C GLY A 40 -3.70 17.52 -12.68
N TYR A 41 -3.18 16.64 -13.55
CA TYR A 41 -2.14 15.69 -13.13
C TYR A 41 -0.79 16.38 -12.97
N ASN A 42 -0.22 16.33 -11.75
CA ASN A 42 1.11 16.87 -11.46
C ASN A 42 2.05 15.74 -11.01
N MET A 43 2.83 15.21 -11.96
CA MET A 43 3.82 14.16 -11.69
C MET A 43 4.91 14.57 -10.69
N PHE A 44 5.11 15.88 -10.48
CA PHE A 44 6.05 16.43 -9.50
C PHE A 44 5.34 17.03 -8.28
N GLY A 45 4.05 16.75 -8.10
CA GLY A 45 3.27 17.21 -6.96
C GLY A 45 3.57 16.41 -5.70
N GLU A 46 3.45 17.06 -4.54
CA GLU A 46 3.67 16.45 -3.22
C GLU A 46 2.86 15.15 -3.06
N ALA A 47 1.61 15.12 -3.54
CA ALA A 47 0.75 13.94 -3.50
C ALA A 47 1.41 12.70 -4.13
N VAL A 48 2.06 12.86 -5.29
CA VAL A 48 2.75 11.76 -5.98
C VAL A 48 3.95 11.27 -5.19
N TYR A 49 4.74 12.18 -4.61
CA TYR A 49 5.91 11.83 -3.79
C TYR A 49 5.51 11.11 -2.50
N HIS A 50 4.56 11.67 -1.74
CA HIS A 50 4.11 11.07 -0.48
C HIS A 50 3.46 9.71 -0.72
N LYS A 51 2.56 9.61 -1.70
CA LYS A 51 1.93 8.33 -2.07
C LYS A 51 2.95 7.31 -2.54
N GLY A 52 3.88 7.70 -3.40
CA GLY A 52 4.96 6.82 -3.88
C GLY A 52 5.78 6.24 -2.72
N ALA A 53 6.13 7.08 -1.74
CA ALA A 53 6.84 6.62 -0.53
C ALA A 53 6.00 5.63 0.29
N SER A 54 4.72 5.92 0.53
CA SER A 54 3.80 5.04 1.28
C SER A 54 3.56 3.69 0.58
N VAL A 55 3.52 3.67 -0.76
CA VAL A 55 3.45 2.44 -1.56
C VAL A 55 4.68 1.57 -1.33
N MET A 56 5.87 2.17 -1.33
CA MET A 56 7.12 1.44 -1.05
C MET A 56 7.18 0.95 0.40
N GLY A 57 6.71 1.74 1.37
CA GLY A 57 6.62 1.33 2.79
C GLY A 57 5.64 0.16 2.99
N THR A 58 4.50 0.20 2.30
CA THR A 58 3.52 -0.90 2.29
C THR A 58 4.14 -2.17 1.72
N LEU A 59 4.84 -2.07 0.59
CA LEU A 59 5.52 -3.21 -0.03
C LEU A 59 6.62 -3.77 0.88
N LYS A 60 7.44 -2.90 1.47
CA LYS A 60 8.47 -3.30 2.46
C LYS A 60 7.87 -4.10 3.61
N THR A 61 6.69 -3.70 4.10
CA THR A 61 5.96 -4.42 5.17
C THR A 61 5.61 -5.85 4.77
N VAL A 62 5.20 -6.07 3.52
CA VAL A 62 4.90 -7.42 2.99
C VAL A 62 6.15 -8.29 2.92
N TYR A 63 7.29 -7.71 2.54
CA TYR A 63 8.56 -8.44 2.45
C TYR A 63 9.10 -8.82 3.83
N GLY A 64 8.75 -8.05 4.87
CA GLY A 64 9.04 -8.35 6.28
C GLY A 64 10.53 -8.36 6.65
N ASN A 65 11.42 -8.18 5.68
CA ASN A 65 12.87 -8.22 5.84
C ASN A 65 13.52 -7.17 4.93
N ASP A 66 14.19 -6.20 5.55
CA ASP A 66 14.86 -5.10 4.86
C ASP A 66 15.92 -5.58 3.88
N THR A 67 16.67 -6.64 4.21
CA THR A 67 17.71 -7.17 3.31
C THR A 67 17.09 -7.75 2.04
N ILE A 68 15.99 -8.50 2.16
CA ILE A 68 15.30 -9.08 1.00
C ILE A 68 14.69 -7.97 0.13
N PHE A 69 14.05 -6.97 0.74
CA PHE A 69 13.49 -5.82 0.03
C PHE A 69 14.56 -5.00 -0.69
N ILE A 70 15.66 -4.65 0.00
CA ILE A 70 16.79 -3.93 -0.61
C ILE A 70 17.46 -4.76 -1.71
N GLN A 71 17.55 -6.08 -1.56
CA GLN A 71 18.07 -6.95 -2.62
C GLN A 71 17.20 -6.87 -3.89
N ALA A 72 15.87 -6.79 -3.77
CA ALA A 72 14.99 -6.60 -4.93
C ALA A 72 15.28 -5.28 -5.65
N LEU A 73 15.47 -4.20 -4.89
CA LEU A 73 15.85 -2.90 -5.45
C LEU A 73 17.23 -2.94 -6.12
N HIS A 74 18.20 -3.59 -5.51
CA HIS A 74 19.53 -3.77 -6.11
C HIS A 74 19.45 -4.53 -7.44
N ASN A 75 18.66 -5.61 -7.49
CA ASN A 75 18.47 -6.37 -8.72
C ASN A 75 17.83 -5.52 -9.83
N TYR A 76 16.79 -4.76 -9.48
CA TYR A 76 16.16 -3.82 -10.40
C TYR A 76 17.15 -2.79 -10.95
N LEU A 77 17.88 -2.10 -10.06
CA LEU A 77 18.86 -1.07 -10.46
C LEU A 77 19.97 -1.63 -11.36
N ASN A 78 20.44 -2.85 -11.08
CA ASN A 78 21.46 -3.50 -11.90
C ASN A 78 20.92 -3.92 -13.28
N ALA A 79 19.69 -4.43 -13.34
CA ALA A 79 19.07 -4.88 -14.58
C ALA A 79 18.78 -3.72 -15.55
N HIS A 80 18.50 -2.53 -15.01
CA HIS A 80 18.19 -1.33 -15.79
C HIS A 80 19.32 -0.30 -15.77
N ALA A 81 20.54 -0.70 -15.38
CA ALA A 81 21.69 0.19 -15.32
C ALA A 81 21.98 0.80 -16.70
N LEU A 82 22.15 2.12 -16.75
CA LEU A 82 22.39 2.91 -17.98
C LEU A 82 21.25 2.83 -19.01
N GLY A 83 20.08 2.34 -18.61
CA GLY A 83 18.88 2.23 -19.45
C GLY A 83 17.70 3.02 -18.88
N ASN A 84 16.51 2.71 -19.42
CA ASN A 84 15.23 3.20 -18.93
C ASN A 84 14.45 2.05 -18.29
N ALA A 85 13.41 2.39 -17.54
CA ALA A 85 12.51 1.44 -16.92
C ALA A 85 11.10 2.02 -16.84
N GLU A 86 10.12 1.12 -16.82
CA GLU A 86 8.73 1.42 -16.49
C GLU A 86 8.39 0.89 -15.10
N ASP A 87 7.26 1.30 -14.53
CA ASP A 87 6.82 0.86 -13.20
C ASP A 87 6.66 -0.68 -13.12
N LEU A 88 6.21 -1.32 -14.19
CA LEU A 88 6.12 -2.77 -14.30
C LEU A 88 7.47 -3.48 -14.16
N ASP A 89 8.58 -2.85 -14.54
CA ASP A 89 9.91 -3.47 -14.42
C ASP A 89 10.36 -3.56 -12.96
N LEU A 90 10.01 -2.56 -12.15
CA LEU A 90 10.19 -2.60 -10.70
C LEU A 90 9.38 -3.73 -10.09
N TRP A 91 8.09 -3.86 -10.44
CA TRP A 91 7.22 -4.89 -9.88
C TRP A 91 7.64 -6.31 -10.28
N LYS A 92 8.12 -6.52 -11.51
CA LYS A 92 8.71 -7.80 -11.93
C LYS A 92 9.96 -8.16 -11.13
N SER A 93 10.82 -7.18 -10.85
CA SER A 93 12.03 -7.39 -10.04
C SER A 93 11.69 -7.79 -8.61
N MET A 94 10.64 -7.17 -8.06
CA MET A 94 10.05 -7.54 -6.78
C MET A 94 9.50 -8.98 -6.83
N ASP A 95 8.65 -9.31 -7.81
CA ASP A 95 8.08 -10.66 -8.00
C ASP A 95 9.16 -11.75 -8.05
N ALA A 96 10.28 -11.50 -8.74
CA ALA A 96 11.39 -12.45 -8.82
C ALA A 96 12.04 -12.73 -7.45
N ILE A 97 12.18 -11.72 -6.59
CA ILE A 97 12.67 -11.90 -5.22
C ILE A 97 11.61 -12.60 -4.36
N ALA A 98 10.34 -12.23 -4.47
CA ALA A 98 9.26 -12.91 -3.75
C ALA A 98 9.22 -14.42 -4.06
N GLN A 99 9.41 -14.79 -5.33
CA GLN A 99 9.54 -16.18 -5.77
C GLN A 99 10.77 -16.88 -5.16
N THR A 100 11.92 -16.21 -5.17
CA THR A 100 13.19 -16.76 -4.64
C THR A 100 13.08 -17.08 -3.15
N TYR A 101 12.53 -16.14 -2.37
CA TYR A 101 12.39 -16.26 -0.92
C TYR A 101 11.07 -16.90 -0.46
N LYS A 102 10.22 -17.31 -1.41
CA LYS A 102 8.92 -17.95 -1.17
C LYS A 102 7.99 -17.11 -0.29
N ILE A 103 8.01 -15.78 -0.47
CA ILE A 103 7.14 -14.84 0.25
C ILE A 103 5.68 -15.19 -0.07
N LYS A 104 4.85 -15.32 0.96
CA LYS A 104 3.45 -15.73 0.82
C LYS A 104 2.53 -14.52 0.65
N GLY A 105 1.65 -14.58 -0.35
CA GLY A 105 0.62 -13.59 -0.60
C GLY A 105 -0.73 -13.94 0.04
N TRP A 106 -1.75 -13.16 -0.33
CA TRP A 106 -3.12 -13.25 0.20
C TRP A 106 -3.85 -14.56 -0.12
N THR A 107 -3.44 -15.28 -1.17
CA THR A 107 -4.02 -16.58 -1.53
C THR A 107 -3.30 -17.78 -0.89
N GLY A 108 -2.28 -17.53 -0.07
CA GLY A 108 -1.35 -18.58 0.41
C GLY A 108 -0.35 -19.07 -0.64
N SER A 109 -0.44 -18.58 -1.87
CA SER A 109 0.53 -18.79 -2.94
C SER A 109 1.69 -17.78 -2.84
N ILE A 110 2.65 -17.85 -3.77
CA ILE A 110 3.71 -16.84 -3.86
C ILE A 110 3.09 -15.46 -4.07
N PHE A 111 3.59 -14.49 -3.32
CA PHE A 111 3.19 -13.09 -3.40
C PHE A 111 3.49 -12.51 -4.79
N SER A 112 2.54 -11.73 -5.33
CA SER A 112 2.75 -10.91 -6.53
C SER A 112 2.68 -9.43 -6.17
N ALA A 113 3.83 -8.77 -6.17
CA ALA A 113 3.99 -7.33 -6.09
C ALA A 113 3.25 -6.65 -7.26
N THR A 114 3.34 -7.18 -8.48
CA THR A 114 2.65 -6.60 -9.64
C THR A 114 1.14 -6.52 -9.42
N ALA A 115 0.50 -7.64 -9.06
CA ALA A 115 -0.95 -7.68 -8.87
C ALA A 115 -1.40 -6.81 -7.68
N MET A 116 -0.57 -6.70 -6.65
CA MET A 116 -0.89 -5.89 -5.48
C MET A 116 -0.67 -4.40 -5.73
N MET A 117 0.45 -3.99 -6.33
CA MET A 117 0.87 -2.58 -6.41
C MET A 117 0.22 -1.81 -7.55
N LEU A 118 -0.20 -2.47 -8.63
CA LEU A 118 -0.89 -1.79 -9.74
C LEU A 118 -2.13 -0.99 -9.27
N PRO A 119 -3.06 -1.56 -8.48
CA PRO A 119 -4.15 -0.77 -7.89
C PRO A 119 -3.69 0.40 -7.00
N TYR A 120 -2.54 0.30 -6.33
CA TYR A 120 -2.02 1.38 -5.49
C TYR A 120 -1.41 2.52 -6.31
N THR A 121 -0.78 2.22 -7.45
CA THR A 121 -0.08 3.23 -8.26
C THR A 121 -0.93 3.82 -9.37
N ARG A 122 -1.93 3.10 -9.87
CA ARG A 122 -2.71 3.45 -11.07
C ARG A 122 -4.02 4.17 -10.76
N GLN A 123 -4.39 4.30 -9.49
CA GLN A 123 -5.66 4.90 -9.07
C GLN A 123 -5.47 6.14 -8.21
N PHE A 124 -6.48 7.00 -8.22
CA PHE A 124 -6.64 8.07 -7.25
C PHE A 124 -6.96 7.50 -5.86
N SER A 125 -6.72 8.30 -4.82
CA SER A 125 -6.94 7.94 -3.42
C SER A 125 -6.11 6.74 -2.92
N THR A 126 -6.18 6.48 -1.62
CA THR A 126 -5.60 5.31 -0.93
C THR A 126 -6.69 4.50 -0.25
N PRO A 127 -6.49 3.21 0.02
CA PRO A 127 -7.48 2.41 0.74
C PRO A 127 -7.63 2.87 2.20
N GLN A 128 -8.88 2.98 2.66
CA GLN A 128 -9.22 3.01 4.08
C GLN A 128 -9.91 1.72 4.50
N ILE A 129 -9.64 1.25 5.73
CA ILE A 129 -10.33 0.09 6.32
C ILE A 129 -11.26 0.59 7.41
N ARG A 130 -12.57 0.35 7.23
CA ARG A 130 -13.56 0.49 8.30
C ARG A 130 -13.59 -0.80 9.11
N VAL A 131 -13.44 -0.66 10.43
CA VAL A 131 -13.56 -1.76 11.39
C VAL A 131 -14.83 -1.55 12.22
N LEU A 132 -15.73 -2.52 12.23
CA LEU A 132 -16.89 -2.53 13.12
C LEU A 132 -16.77 -3.68 14.12
N ALA A 133 -16.74 -3.35 15.41
CA ALA A 133 -16.72 -4.34 16.47
C ALA A 133 -18.14 -4.86 16.73
N SER A 134 -18.26 -6.18 16.87
CA SER A 134 -19.46 -6.88 17.32
C SER A 134 -19.07 -7.89 18.40
N GLY A 135 -20.02 -8.37 19.21
CA GLY A 135 -19.74 -9.37 20.24
C GLY A 135 -19.08 -10.67 19.73
N ASN A 136 -19.18 -10.93 18.42
CA ASN A 136 -18.64 -12.13 17.77
C ASN A 136 -17.33 -11.88 16.99
N GLY A 137 -16.75 -10.68 17.04
CA GLY A 137 -15.54 -10.32 16.31
C GLY A 137 -15.64 -8.97 15.59
N TYR A 138 -14.78 -8.76 14.61
CA TYR A 138 -14.70 -7.50 13.86
C TYR A 138 -15.07 -7.75 12.39
N SER A 139 -15.92 -6.91 11.82
CA SER A 139 -16.11 -6.85 10.37
C SER A 139 -15.26 -5.73 9.78
N LEU A 140 -14.64 -6.05 8.64
CA LEU A 140 -13.78 -5.15 7.89
C LEU A 140 -14.46 -4.81 6.56
N ALA A 141 -14.37 -3.56 6.14
CA ALA A 141 -14.76 -3.13 4.80
C ALA A 141 -13.75 -2.11 4.27
N GLN A 142 -13.39 -2.23 2.99
CA GLN A 142 -12.51 -1.27 2.33
C GLN A 142 -13.29 -0.28 1.46
N SER A 143 -12.77 0.93 1.34
CA SER A 143 -13.20 1.94 0.37
C SER A 143 -12.02 2.87 0.04
N PRO A 144 -12.13 3.73 -0.99
CA PRO A 144 -11.29 4.92 -1.08
C PRO A 144 -11.34 5.74 0.22
N LEU A 145 -10.22 6.38 0.55
CA LEU A 145 -10.17 7.51 1.45
C LEU A 145 -10.92 8.70 0.80
N GLY A 146 -11.75 9.36 1.58
CA GLY A 146 -12.48 10.55 1.15
C GLY A 146 -13.72 10.33 0.29
N ASN A 147 -14.07 11.36 -0.48
CA ASN A 147 -15.31 11.36 -1.25
C ASN A 147 -15.16 10.62 -2.58
N SER A 148 -15.45 9.32 -2.55
CA SER A 148 -15.39 8.45 -3.73
C SER A 148 -16.29 8.88 -4.91
N SER A 149 -17.34 9.68 -4.65
CA SER A 149 -18.28 10.12 -5.71
C SER A 149 -17.68 11.12 -6.69
N GLN A 150 -16.54 11.71 -6.33
CA GLN A 150 -15.82 12.71 -7.13
C GLN A 150 -14.56 12.14 -7.79
N LEU A 151 -14.26 10.86 -7.54
CA LEU A 151 -13.12 10.21 -8.15
C LEU A 151 -13.44 9.80 -9.59
N PRO A 152 -12.47 9.86 -10.51
CA PRO A 152 -12.67 9.41 -11.88
C PRO A 152 -12.88 7.89 -11.94
N ASN A 153 -13.28 7.38 -13.10
CA ASN A 153 -13.38 5.93 -13.29
C ASN A 153 -12.01 5.27 -13.14
N SER A 154 -11.98 4.04 -12.62
CA SER A 154 -10.77 3.23 -12.53
C SER A 154 -11.03 1.81 -13.02
N SER A 155 -10.06 1.28 -13.77
CA SER A 155 -10.00 -0.13 -14.20
C SER A 155 -9.95 -1.13 -13.04
N TYR A 156 -9.55 -0.69 -11.83
CA TYR A 156 -9.47 -1.53 -10.64
C TYR A 156 -10.64 -1.30 -9.67
N ASN A 157 -11.63 -0.48 -10.04
CA ASN A 157 -12.86 -0.23 -9.27
C ASN A 157 -12.61 0.21 -7.81
N TYR A 158 -11.49 0.89 -7.54
CA TYR A 158 -11.09 1.28 -6.20
C TYR A 158 -11.08 0.12 -5.20
N GLN A 159 -10.55 -1.01 -5.63
CA GLN A 159 -10.24 -2.15 -4.77
C GLN A 159 -8.74 -2.36 -4.68
N TRP A 160 -8.28 -2.67 -3.48
CA TRP A 160 -6.89 -2.95 -3.18
C TRP A 160 -6.76 -4.29 -2.48
N ILE A 161 -5.60 -4.93 -2.65
CA ILE A 161 -5.16 -6.02 -1.80
C ILE A 161 -4.40 -5.39 -0.64
N ILE A 162 -5.07 -5.22 0.49
CA ILE A 162 -4.55 -4.43 1.60
C ILE A 162 -3.83 -5.34 2.59
N PRO A 163 -2.50 -5.19 2.79
CA PRO A 163 -1.78 -5.87 3.84
C PRO A 163 -1.98 -5.09 5.13
N PHE A 164 -2.18 -5.79 6.24
CA PHE A 164 -2.25 -5.13 7.54
C PHE A 164 -1.71 -6.05 8.63
N LYS A 165 -1.30 -5.45 9.73
CA LYS A 165 -0.96 -6.17 10.97
C LYS A 165 -1.99 -5.83 12.03
N THR A 166 -2.09 -6.66 13.05
CA THR A 166 -2.94 -6.42 14.21
C THR A 166 -2.14 -6.50 15.49
N LEU A 167 -2.60 -5.77 16.50
CA LEU A 167 -2.09 -5.86 17.86
C LEU A 167 -3.27 -5.87 18.83
N THR A 168 -3.20 -6.80 19.78
CA THR A 168 -4.16 -6.91 20.89
C THR A 168 -3.39 -6.86 22.22
N PRO A 169 -4.02 -6.43 23.32
CA PRO A 169 -3.35 -6.32 24.61
C PRO A 169 -2.69 -7.64 25.03
N GLY A 170 -1.43 -7.56 25.44
CA GLY A 170 -0.66 -8.73 25.89
C GLY A 170 -0.16 -9.65 24.76
N SER A 171 -0.42 -9.32 23.50
CA SER A 171 0.08 -10.08 22.34
C SER A 171 1.23 -9.36 21.64
N LYS A 172 1.99 -10.10 20.82
CA LYS A 172 2.91 -9.52 19.86
C LYS A 172 2.13 -9.00 18.65
N VAL A 173 2.72 -8.06 17.91
CA VAL A 173 2.20 -7.66 16.59
C VAL A 173 2.11 -8.91 15.70
N SER A 174 0.98 -9.06 14.99
CA SER A 174 0.76 -10.19 14.11
C SER A 174 1.73 -10.20 12.92
N GLU A 175 1.87 -11.37 12.30
CA GLU A 175 2.33 -11.45 10.91
C GLU A 175 1.36 -10.71 9.98
N VAL A 176 1.79 -10.44 8.75
CA VAL A 176 0.95 -9.77 7.74
C VAL A 176 -0.32 -10.59 7.46
N GLN A 177 -1.45 -9.91 7.59
CA GLN A 177 -2.79 -10.36 7.22
C GLN A 177 -3.28 -9.58 6.00
N TRP A 178 -4.35 -10.04 5.36
CA TRP A 178 -4.79 -9.52 4.06
C TRP A 178 -6.28 -9.22 4.04
N LEU A 179 -6.66 -8.07 3.50
CA LEU A 179 -8.01 -7.76 3.03
C LEU A 179 -7.94 -7.66 1.51
N ALA A 180 -8.12 -8.80 0.84
CA ALA A 180 -8.03 -8.91 -0.63
C ALA A 180 -9.40 -8.79 -1.34
N THR A 181 -10.47 -8.65 -0.57
CA THR A 181 -11.86 -8.51 -1.02
C THR A 181 -12.46 -7.23 -0.45
N THR A 182 -13.65 -6.84 -0.93
CA THR A 182 -14.35 -5.63 -0.46
C THR A 182 -14.65 -5.63 1.04
N SER A 183 -14.79 -6.81 1.63
CA SER A 183 -15.01 -7.00 3.07
C SER A 183 -14.32 -8.26 3.58
N GLY A 184 -14.17 -8.34 4.90
CA GLY A 184 -13.58 -9.48 5.61
C GLY A 184 -13.98 -9.48 7.08
N SER A 185 -13.44 -10.43 7.84
CA SER A 185 -13.68 -10.51 9.28
C SER A 185 -12.44 -10.95 10.04
N LEU A 186 -12.37 -10.51 11.31
CA LEU A 186 -11.37 -10.94 12.28
C LEU A 186 -12.09 -11.53 13.51
N PRO A 187 -11.49 -12.52 14.18
CA PRO A 187 -12.04 -13.05 15.41
C PRO A 187 -12.11 -11.98 16.50
N SER A 188 -12.97 -12.20 17.51
CA SER A 188 -12.97 -11.36 18.71
C SER A 188 -11.63 -11.42 19.42
N SER A 189 -11.31 -10.35 20.15
CA SER A 189 -10.08 -10.26 20.95
C SER A 189 -10.40 -9.84 22.38
N ASN A 190 -9.51 -10.22 23.31
CA ASN A 190 -9.61 -9.80 24.70
C ASN A 190 -9.08 -8.37 24.85
N GLY A 191 -9.89 -7.39 24.43
CA GLY A 191 -9.57 -5.96 24.52
C GLY A 191 -9.70 -5.21 23.20
N PRO A 192 -9.21 -3.95 23.13
CA PRO A 192 -9.20 -3.19 21.89
C PRO A 192 -8.29 -3.85 20.85
N LEU A 193 -8.77 -3.92 19.61
CA LEU A 193 -7.97 -4.31 18.45
C LEU A 193 -7.33 -3.06 17.86
N ILE A 194 -5.99 -3.05 17.73
CA ILE A 194 -5.26 -2.04 16.99
C ILE A 194 -4.97 -2.61 15.59
N LEU A 195 -5.46 -1.91 14.57
CA LEU A 195 -5.17 -2.21 13.16
C LEU A 195 -3.95 -1.42 12.72
N ASN A 196 -3.05 -2.07 11.99
CA ASN A 196 -1.80 -1.53 11.46
C ASN A 196 -0.94 -0.82 12.54
N PRO A 197 -0.56 -1.52 13.63
CA PRO A 197 0.24 -0.94 14.71
C PRO A 197 1.62 -0.50 14.19
N GLY A 198 2.02 0.73 14.51
CA GLY A 198 3.29 1.29 14.05
C GLY A 198 3.33 1.59 12.55
N ALA A 199 2.15 1.77 11.93
CA ALA A 199 2.05 2.35 10.61
C ALA A 199 2.56 3.79 10.66
N GLU A 200 3.69 4.00 9.99
CA GLU A 200 4.31 5.27 9.67
C GLU A 200 4.52 5.35 8.16
#